data_AF-A0A553I013-F1
#
_entry.id   AF-A0A553I013-F1
#
_cell.length_a   1.000
_cell.length_b   1.000
_cell.length_c   1.000
_cell.angle_alpha   90.00
_cell.angle_beta   90.00
_cell.angle_gamma   90.00
#
_symmetry.space_group_name_H-M   'P 1'
#
loop_
_entity.id
_entity.type
_entity.pdbx_description
1 polymer ?
#
loop_
_entity_poly.entity_id
_entity_poly.type
_entity_poly.pdbx_seq_one_letter_code
_entity_poly.pdbx_strand_id
1 'polypeptide(L)'
;MSTTQIIQKHRLLRMTLAHYRNENCTEEDFHEFATVEHAAQAAKIHARVGMEGYAMYWSPRSFRNAAADLNRDLGNHWFVRDYDMQVEFYFRDFATLYQLASDPDFRRLQAEEGPYVSRIHVEVSIGWVETYVQGGTVINIGEDGKPVFPRFPAMSASPIPSTEGTA
;
A
#
# COMPACT_ATOMS: atom_id res chain seq x y z
N MET A 1 1.76 24.73 -15.63
CA MET A 1 1.98 23.81 -14.50
C MET A 1 3.46 23.49 -14.44
N SER A 2 4.07 23.42 -13.26
CA SER A 2 5.48 23.01 -13.13
C SER A 2 5.66 21.52 -13.44
N THR A 3 6.89 21.09 -13.78
CA THR A 3 7.22 19.66 -13.97
C THR A 3 6.82 18.81 -12.77
N THR A 4 7.02 19.34 -11.55
CA THR A 4 6.59 18.71 -10.29
C THR A 4 5.08 18.51 -10.23
N GLN A 5 4.29 19.52 -10.60
CA GLN A 5 2.82 19.43 -10.63
C GLN A 5 2.32 18.40 -11.67
N ILE A 6 3.00 18.30 -12.82
CA ILE A 6 2.69 17.28 -13.84
C ILE A 6 2.99 15.88 -13.29
N ILE A 7 4.16 15.67 -12.70
CA ILE A 7 4.53 14.37 -12.12
C ILE A 7 3.54 13.98 -11.02
N GLN A 8 3.23 14.88 -10.09
CA GLN A 8 2.27 14.60 -9.01
C GLN A 8 0.89 14.21 -9.55
N LYS A 9 0.39 14.91 -10.58
CA LYS A 9 -0.91 14.58 -11.20
C LYS A 9 -0.93 13.18 -11.83
N HIS A 10 0.17 12.75 -12.45
CA HIS A 10 0.23 11.48 -13.18
C HIS A 10 0.74 10.30 -12.34
N ARG A 11 1.50 10.56 -11.28
CA ARG A 11 2.13 9.55 -10.44
C ARG A 11 1.29 9.27 -9.20
N LEU A 12 0.57 8.15 -9.24
CA LEU A 12 -0.07 7.60 -8.05
C LEU A 12 0.96 6.75 -7.32
N LEU A 13 1.38 7.18 -6.13
CA LEU A 13 2.28 6.42 -5.29
C LEU A 13 1.48 5.30 -4.60
N ARG A 14 2.12 4.14 -4.44
CA ARG A 14 1.62 3.04 -3.62
C ARG A 14 2.67 2.70 -2.58
N MET A 15 2.26 2.72 -1.32
CA MET A 15 3.02 2.15 -0.21
C MET A 15 2.33 0.87 0.26
N THR A 16 3.08 -0.19 0.49
CA THR A 16 2.56 -1.44 1.05
C THR A 16 3.22 -1.75 2.37
N LEU A 17 2.47 -2.27 3.33
CA LEU A 17 2.97 -2.79 4.60
C LEU A 17 2.45 -4.21 4.79
N ALA A 18 3.35 -5.20 4.73
CA ALA A 18 3.02 -6.59 5.02
C ALA A 18 3.14 -6.83 6.53
N HIS A 19 2.06 -7.31 7.12
CA HIS A 19 1.91 -7.54 8.55
C HIS A 19 1.69 -9.03 8.84
N TYR A 20 2.28 -9.45 9.94
CA TYR A 20 2.00 -10.73 10.57
C TYR A 20 1.03 -10.49 11.73
N ARG A 21 0.12 -11.44 11.94
CA ARG A 21 -0.67 -11.46 13.18
C ARG A 21 0.23 -11.82 14.36
N ASN A 22 -0.16 -11.43 15.56
CA ASN A 22 0.48 -11.97 16.75
C ASN A 22 0.31 -13.48 16.86
N GLU A 23 1.30 -14.15 17.44
CA GLU A 23 1.34 -15.61 17.58
C GLU A 23 0.12 -16.16 18.33
N ASN A 24 -0.38 -15.40 19.31
CA ASN A 24 -1.53 -15.76 20.14
C ASN A 24 -2.90 -15.33 19.57
N CYS A 25 -2.92 -14.63 18.43
CA CYS A 25 -4.15 -14.13 17.81
C CYS A 25 -4.57 -15.07 16.67
N THR A 26 -5.83 -15.51 16.60
CA THR A 26 -6.28 -16.37 15.49
C THR A 26 -6.38 -15.58 14.17
N GLU A 27 -6.44 -16.26 13.02
CA GLU A 27 -6.64 -15.56 11.73
C GLU A 27 -8.01 -14.86 11.67
N GLU A 28 -9.04 -15.45 12.30
CA GLU A 28 -10.39 -14.89 12.37
C GLU A 28 -10.44 -13.66 13.28
N ASP A 29 -9.91 -13.74 14.50
CA ASP A 29 -9.85 -12.60 15.42
C ASP A 29 -9.01 -11.45 14.82
N PHE A 30 -7.91 -11.80 14.14
CA PHE A 30 -7.08 -10.80 13.47
C PHE A 30 -7.86 -10.10 12.35
N HIS A 31 -8.59 -10.86 11.52
CA HIS A 31 -9.40 -10.29 10.45
C HIS A 31 -10.55 -9.43 10.99
N GLU A 32 -11.27 -9.90 12.02
CA GLU A 32 -12.37 -9.14 12.65
C GLU A 32 -11.86 -7.79 13.17
N PHE A 33 -10.80 -7.79 13.98
CA PHE A 33 -10.18 -6.57 14.48
C PHE A 33 -9.73 -5.65 13.32
N ALA A 34 -8.93 -6.18 12.39
CA ALA A 34 -8.35 -5.38 11.33
C ALA A 34 -9.40 -4.77 10.39
N THR A 35 -10.51 -5.46 10.14
CA THR A 35 -11.54 -5.00 9.20
C THR A 35 -12.64 -4.18 9.87
N VAL A 36 -13.26 -4.72 10.93
CA VAL A 36 -14.45 -4.15 11.56
C VAL A 36 -14.06 -3.03 12.52
N GLU A 37 -13.05 -3.25 13.35
CA GLU A 37 -12.65 -2.30 14.39
C GLU A 37 -11.67 -1.25 13.87
N HIS A 38 -10.70 -1.66 13.03
CA HIS A 38 -9.62 -0.80 12.60
C HIS A 38 -9.86 -0.15 11.22
N ALA A 39 -9.92 -0.92 10.14
CA ALA A 39 -9.94 -0.39 8.77
C ALA A 39 -11.17 0.49 8.49
N ALA A 40 -12.34 0.15 9.03
CA ALA A 40 -13.55 0.95 8.88
C ALA A 40 -13.40 2.37 9.45
N GLN A 41 -12.66 2.53 10.55
CA GLN A 41 -12.35 3.83 11.14
C GLN A 41 -11.20 4.53 10.40
N ALA A 42 -10.13 3.78 10.13
CA ALA A 42 -8.95 4.28 9.43
C ALA A 42 -9.32 4.84 8.04
N ALA A 43 -10.23 4.20 7.31
CA ALA A 43 -10.71 4.66 6.01
C ALA A 43 -11.28 6.09 6.04
N LYS A 44 -12.01 6.45 7.11
CA LYS A 44 -12.56 7.81 7.28
C LYS A 44 -11.45 8.83 7.49
N ILE A 45 -10.41 8.46 8.24
CA ILE A 45 -9.24 9.32 8.48
C ILE A 45 -8.42 9.45 7.19
N HIS A 46 -8.17 8.34 6.48
CA HIS A 46 -7.47 8.32 5.19
C HIS A 46 -8.14 9.26 4.17
N ALA A 47 -9.48 9.17 4.04
CA ALA A 47 -10.23 10.07 3.17
C ALA A 47 -10.12 11.54 3.61
N ARG A 48 -10.20 11.82 4.92
CA ARG A 48 -10.07 13.17 5.49
C ARG A 48 -8.71 13.82 5.18
N VAL A 49 -7.63 13.04 5.19
CA VAL A 49 -6.26 13.54 4.90
C VAL A 49 -5.94 13.55 3.40
N GLY A 50 -6.86 13.11 2.53
CA GLY A 50 -6.69 13.14 1.08
C GLY A 50 -5.96 11.94 0.48
N MET A 51 -5.95 10.79 1.15
CA MET A 51 -5.52 9.53 0.55
C MET A 51 -6.44 9.16 -0.62
N GLU A 52 -5.89 8.75 -1.77
CA GLU A 52 -6.68 8.34 -2.93
C GLU A 52 -7.23 6.93 -2.80
N GLY A 53 -6.57 6.08 -2.01
CA GLY A 53 -6.97 4.70 -1.84
C GLY A 53 -6.35 4.07 -0.60
N TYR A 54 -7.11 3.13 -0.04
CA TYR A 54 -6.73 2.32 1.09
C TYR A 54 -7.31 0.92 0.87
N ALA A 55 -6.46 -0.10 0.88
CA ALA A 55 -6.88 -1.48 0.67
C ALA A 55 -6.16 -2.42 1.62
N MET A 56 -6.77 -3.57 1.87
CA MET A 56 -6.16 -4.69 2.57
C MET A 56 -6.19 -5.91 1.65
N TYR A 57 -5.02 -6.49 1.44
CA TYR A 57 -4.85 -7.79 0.80
C TYR A 57 -4.68 -8.84 1.90
N TRP A 58 -5.59 -9.80 1.94
CA TRP A 58 -5.55 -10.90 2.90
C TRP A 58 -4.91 -12.13 2.28
N SER A 59 -4.00 -12.75 3.02
CA SER A 59 -3.30 -13.95 2.60
C SER A 59 -3.43 -15.00 3.70
N PRO A 60 -4.62 -15.54 3.99
CA PRO A 60 -4.78 -16.52 5.07
C PRO A 60 -3.97 -17.80 4.77
N ARG A 61 -3.70 -18.59 5.81
CA ARG A 61 -2.87 -19.80 5.74
C ARG A 61 -3.27 -20.74 4.59
N SER A 62 -4.57 -20.92 4.36
CA SER A 62 -5.07 -21.76 3.26
C SER A 62 -4.62 -21.27 1.88
N PHE A 63 -4.52 -19.95 1.67
CA PHE A 63 -4.09 -19.34 0.42
C PHE A 63 -2.56 -19.38 0.29
N ARG A 64 -1.83 -19.20 1.40
CA ARG A 64 -0.37 -19.35 1.44
C ARG A 64 0.05 -20.79 1.14
N ASN A 65 -0.68 -21.76 1.68
CA ASN A 65 -0.50 -23.17 1.36
C ASN A 65 -0.77 -23.44 -0.13
N ALA A 66 -1.85 -22.89 -0.69
CA ALA A 66 -2.13 -23.02 -2.12
C ALA A 66 -1.02 -22.40 -3.00
N ALA A 67 -0.45 -21.26 -2.60
CA ALA A 67 0.69 -20.66 -3.28
C ALA A 67 1.96 -21.52 -3.18
N ALA A 68 2.21 -22.14 -2.03
CA ALA A 68 3.31 -23.07 -1.83
C ALA A 68 3.15 -24.36 -2.66
N ASP A 69 1.93 -24.91 -2.72
CA ASP A 69 1.60 -26.06 -3.56
C ASP A 69 1.84 -25.74 -5.04
N LEU A 70 1.33 -24.60 -5.50
CA LEU A 70 1.55 -24.14 -6.88
C LEU A 70 3.04 -23.93 -7.19
N ASN A 71 3.79 -23.31 -6.28
CA ASN A 71 5.23 -23.11 -6.46
C ASN A 71 5.96 -24.45 -6.58
N ARG A 72 5.61 -25.43 -5.74
CA ARG A 72 6.18 -26.79 -5.79
C ARG A 72 5.89 -27.47 -7.13
N ASP A 73 4.65 -27.41 -7.58
CA ASP A 73 4.24 -28.04 -8.84
C ASP A 73 4.91 -27.39 -10.06
N LEU A 74 5.38 -26.15 -9.92
CA LEU A 74 6.09 -25.37 -10.94
C LEU A 74 7.62 -25.32 -10.75
N GLY A 75 8.19 -26.18 -9.90
CA GLY A 75 9.64 -26.34 -9.78
C GLY A 75 10.32 -25.51 -8.69
N ASN A 76 9.57 -24.94 -7.75
CA ASN A 76 10.07 -24.22 -6.57
C ASN A 76 10.98 -23.02 -6.89
N HIS A 77 10.61 -22.22 -7.88
CA HIS A 77 11.38 -21.05 -8.29
C HIS A 77 11.01 -19.76 -7.54
N TRP A 78 9.95 -19.77 -6.73
CA TRP A 78 9.44 -18.57 -6.05
C TRP A 78 9.73 -18.59 -4.56
N PHE A 79 9.90 -17.39 -4.00
CA PHE A 79 9.79 -17.16 -2.57
C PHE A 79 8.32 -16.88 -2.22
N VAL A 80 7.69 -17.79 -1.48
CA VAL A 80 6.29 -17.62 -1.05
C VAL A 80 6.28 -16.77 0.21
N ARG A 81 5.80 -15.54 0.09
CA ARG A 81 5.67 -14.61 1.22
C ARG A 81 4.63 -15.15 2.21
N ASP A 82 4.94 -15.09 3.49
CA ASP A 82 4.20 -15.78 4.55
C ASP A 82 3.41 -14.85 5.50
N TYR A 83 3.40 -13.54 5.24
CA TYR A 83 2.60 -12.56 5.98
C TYR A 83 1.08 -12.86 5.90
N ASP A 84 0.33 -12.43 6.91
CA ASP A 84 -1.11 -12.69 7.00
C ASP A 84 -1.95 -11.65 6.25
N MET A 85 -1.47 -10.40 6.22
CA MET A 85 -2.17 -9.27 5.60
C MET A 85 -1.16 -8.28 5.00
N GLN A 86 -1.50 -7.63 3.90
CA GLN A 86 -0.79 -6.46 3.37
C GLN A 86 -1.74 -5.26 3.30
N VAL A 87 -1.38 -4.16 3.96
CA VAL A 87 -2.05 -2.86 3.79
C VAL A 87 -1.47 -2.15 2.59
N GLU A 88 -2.32 -1.46 1.84
CA GLU A 88 -1.92 -0.63 0.70
C GLU A 88 -2.47 0.79 0.86
N PHE A 89 -1.59 1.78 0.74
CA PHE A 89 -1.92 3.20 0.73
C PHE A 89 -1.62 3.78 -0.65
N TYR A 90 -2.55 4.56 -1.18
CA TYR A 90 -2.43 5.22 -2.48
C TYR A 90 -2.53 6.73 -2.32
N PHE A 91 -1.51 7.48 -2.73
CA PHE A 91 -1.42 8.92 -2.50
C PHE A 91 -0.57 9.63 -3.57
N ARG A 92 -0.62 10.97 -3.61
CA ARG A 92 0.08 11.78 -4.62
C ARG A 92 1.40 12.37 -4.14
N ASP A 93 1.51 12.61 -2.84
CA ASP A 93 2.72 13.18 -2.24
C ASP A 93 2.92 12.70 -0.80
N PHE A 94 4.17 12.81 -0.33
CA PHE A 94 4.53 12.39 1.02
C PHE A 94 3.96 13.31 2.10
N ALA A 95 3.51 14.53 1.77
CA ALA A 95 2.88 15.39 2.77
C ALA A 95 1.55 14.77 3.24
N THR A 96 0.76 14.16 2.35
CA THR A 96 -0.41 13.36 2.73
C THR A 96 -0.05 12.22 3.69
N LEU A 97 1.03 11.48 3.40
CA LEU A 97 1.48 10.38 4.27
C LEU A 97 1.94 10.88 5.64
N TYR A 98 2.70 11.98 5.69
CA TYR A 98 3.15 12.58 6.97
C TYR A 98 2.00 13.16 7.78
N GLN A 99 0.99 13.73 7.13
CA GLN A 99 -0.23 14.18 7.79
C GLN A 99 -0.97 13.01 8.43
N LEU A 100 -1.13 11.89 7.71
CA LEU A 100 -1.71 10.68 8.27
C LEU A 100 -0.93 10.18 9.49
N ALA A 101 0.39 10.02 9.35
CA ALA A 101 1.25 9.54 10.44
C ALA A 101 1.23 10.47 11.67
N SER A 102 0.92 11.75 11.47
CA SER A 102 0.82 12.75 12.54
C SER A 102 -0.59 12.91 13.11
N ASP A 103 -1.61 12.28 12.51
CA ASP A 103 -3.00 12.39 12.93
C ASP A 103 -3.21 11.73 14.30
N PRO A 104 -3.70 12.46 15.32
CA PRO A 104 -3.84 11.94 16.66
C PRO A 104 -4.90 10.83 16.79
N ASP A 105 -5.93 10.83 15.95
CA ASP A 105 -6.93 9.76 15.94
C ASP A 105 -6.34 8.51 15.30
N PHE A 106 -5.56 8.66 14.23
CA PHE A 106 -4.90 7.52 13.60
C PHE A 106 -3.87 6.87 14.53
N ARG A 107 -3.05 7.66 15.22
CA ARG A 107 -2.11 7.13 16.23
C ARG A 107 -2.81 6.40 17.37
N ARG A 108 -4.03 6.83 17.74
CA ARG A 108 -4.85 6.13 18.74
C ARG A 108 -5.29 4.76 18.23
N LEU A 109 -5.80 4.69 17.00
CA LEU A 109 -6.16 3.42 16.35
C LEU A 109 -4.95 2.49 16.23
N GLN A 110 -3.78 3.00 15.85
CA GLN A 110 -2.55 2.19 15.78
C GLN A 110 -2.09 1.66 17.14
N ALA A 111 -2.40 2.37 18.23
CA ALA A 111 -2.07 1.90 19.57
C ALA A 111 -2.88 0.66 19.98
N GLU A 112 -4.06 0.46 19.38
CA GLU A 112 -4.95 -0.68 19.63
C GLU A 112 -4.51 -1.95 18.90
N GLU A 113 -3.61 -1.86 17.92
CA GLU A 113 -3.15 -3.01 17.12
C GLU A 113 -2.34 -4.04 17.92
N GLY A 114 -1.75 -3.63 19.05
CA GLY A 114 -0.75 -4.40 19.79
C GLY A 114 -1.12 -5.85 20.13
N PRO A 115 -2.38 -6.19 20.50
CA PRO A 115 -2.81 -7.57 20.74
C PRO A 115 -2.96 -8.42 19.47
N TYR A 116 -3.19 -7.80 18.31
CA TYR A 116 -3.60 -8.49 17.08
C TYR A 116 -2.49 -8.53 16.02
N VAL A 117 -1.70 -7.46 15.90
CA VAL A 117 -0.66 -7.27 14.88
C VAL A 117 0.73 -7.39 15.52
N SER A 118 1.59 -8.21 14.91
CA SER A 118 3.00 -8.24 15.26
C SER A 118 3.72 -7.01 14.71
N ARG A 119 4.54 -6.38 15.54
CA ARG A 119 5.43 -5.27 15.14
C ARG A 119 6.79 -5.74 14.63
N ILE A 120 7.01 -7.06 14.56
CA ILE A 120 8.25 -7.66 14.11
C ILE A 120 8.07 -8.07 12.64
N HIS A 121 9.13 -7.96 11.83
CA HIS A 121 9.16 -8.40 10.42
C HIS A 121 8.16 -7.69 9.49
N VAL A 122 7.70 -6.48 9.83
CA VAL A 122 6.88 -5.69 8.89
C VAL A 122 7.70 -5.39 7.64
N GLU A 123 7.22 -5.83 6.47
CA GLU A 123 7.88 -5.56 5.18
C GLU A 123 7.22 -4.35 4.52
N VAL A 124 8.03 -3.39 4.08
CA VAL A 124 7.54 -2.15 3.48
C VAL A 124 8.05 -2.00 2.06
N SER A 125 7.18 -1.59 1.15
CA SER A 125 7.57 -1.17 -0.19
C SER A 125 6.93 0.15 -0.58
N ILE A 126 7.59 0.92 -1.45
CA ILE A 126 7.01 2.12 -2.05
C ILE A 126 7.37 2.19 -3.54
N GLY A 127 6.40 2.56 -4.36
CA GLY A 127 6.55 2.73 -5.81
C GLY A 127 5.43 3.58 -6.37
N TRP A 128 5.26 3.56 -7.70
CA TRP A 128 4.09 4.13 -8.36
C TRP A 128 3.31 3.07 -9.11
N VAL A 129 2.06 3.39 -9.42
CA VAL A 129 1.15 2.52 -10.17
C VAL A 129 0.84 3.14 -11.52
N GLU A 130 1.01 2.34 -12.57
CA GLU A 130 0.54 2.62 -13.91
C GLU A 130 -0.63 1.70 -14.23
N THR A 131 -1.84 2.24 -14.18
CA THR A 131 -3.06 1.47 -14.46
C THR A 131 -3.39 1.56 -15.94
N TYR A 132 -3.47 0.41 -16.60
CA TYR A 132 -3.82 0.30 -18.02
C TYR A 132 -5.25 -0.20 -18.26
N VAL A 133 -5.84 -0.88 -17.27
CA VAL A 133 -7.23 -1.35 -17.31
C VAL A 133 -7.90 -1.06 -15.97
N GLN A 134 -9.10 -0.48 -16.00
CA GLN A 134 -9.91 -0.21 -14.82
C GLN A 134 -11.38 -0.46 -15.15
N GLY A 135 -12.07 -1.26 -14.32
CA GLY A 135 -13.48 -1.60 -14.55
C GLY A 135 -13.75 -2.23 -15.92
N GLY A 136 -12.82 -3.04 -16.44
CA GLY A 136 -12.90 -3.66 -17.76
C GLY A 136 -12.64 -2.71 -18.95
N THR A 137 -12.28 -1.45 -18.69
CA THR A 137 -12.01 -0.44 -19.73
C THR A 137 -10.51 -0.15 -19.82
N VAL A 138 -10.00 -0.01 -21.05
CA VAL A 138 -8.62 0.44 -21.30
C VAL A 138 -8.51 1.92 -20.99
N ILE A 139 -7.56 2.29 -20.14
CA ILE A 139 -7.29 3.67 -19.72
C ILE A 139 -5.81 4.01 -19.90
N ASN A 140 -5.48 5.30 -19.88
CA ASN A 140 -4.10 5.81 -19.94
C ASN A 140 -3.30 5.39 -21.20
N ILE A 141 -4.01 5.07 -22.30
CA ILE A 141 -3.44 4.85 -23.63
C ILE A 141 -3.97 5.96 -24.55
N GLY A 142 -3.08 6.65 -25.27
CA GLY A 142 -3.43 7.68 -26.23
C GLY A 142 -3.97 7.11 -27.53
N GLU A 143 -4.51 7.96 -28.40
CA GLU A 143 -5.01 7.57 -29.73
C GLU A 143 -3.92 6.93 -30.62
N ASP A 144 -2.66 7.23 -30.35
CA ASP A 144 -1.50 6.64 -31.04
C ASP A 144 -1.10 5.24 -30.49
N GLY A 145 -1.88 4.70 -29.55
CA GLY A 145 -1.65 3.40 -28.93
C GLY A 145 -0.53 3.39 -27.89
N LYS A 146 -0.01 4.54 -27.45
CA LYS A 146 1.08 4.62 -26.46
C LYS A 146 0.59 5.03 -25.06
N PRO A 147 1.33 4.65 -23.98
CA PRO A 147 1.03 5.13 -22.63
C PRO A 147 1.08 6.65 -22.52
N VAL A 148 0.14 7.24 -21.78
CA VAL A 148 0.08 8.70 -21.52
C VAL A 148 0.86 9.13 -20.27
N PHE A 149 1.61 8.21 -19.64
CA PHE A 149 2.44 8.52 -18.48
C PHE A 149 3.72 9.27 -18.89
N PRO A 150 4.27 10.13 -18.01
CA PRO A 150 5.61 10.67 -18.19
C PRO A 150 6.67 9.56 -18.33
N ARG A 151 7.82 9.90 -18.94
CA ARG A 151 8.93 8.94 -19.10
C ARG A 151 9.54 8.54 -17.76
N PHE A 152 10.15 7.35 -17.72
CA PHE A 152 10.76 6.77 -16.52
C PHE A 152 11.65 7.76 -15.72
N PRO A 153 12.59 8.53 -16.31
CA PRO A 153 13.42 9.44 -15.53
C PRO A 153 12.63 10.49 -14.73
N ALA A 154 11.48 10.93 -15.24
CA ALA A 154 10.60 11.84 -14.52
C ALA A 154 9.79 11.11 -13.44
N MET A 155 9.32 9.90 -13.73
CA MET A 155 8.53 9.09 -12.80
C MET A 155 9.35 8.51 -11.65
N SER A 156 10.65 8.24 -11.86
CA SER A 156 11.56 7.66 -10.88
C SER A 156 12.27 8.69 -10.00
N ALA A 157 12.04 9.99 -10.23
CA ALA A 157 12.59 11.04 -9.37
C ALA A 157 12.06 10.88 -7.93
N SER A 158 12.93 11.05 -6.93
CA SER A 158 12.54 10.89 -5.51
C SER A 158 11.27 11.69 -5.20
N PRO A 159 10.23 11.06 -4.64
CA PRO A 159 9.03 11.76 -4.20
C PRO A 159 9.23 12.53 -2.88
N ILE A 160 10.36 12.31 -2.20
CA ILE A 160 10.75 13.04 -0.99
C ILE A 160 11.69 14.18 -1.42
N PRO A 161 11.39 15.45 -1.06
CA PRO A 161 12.29 16.57 -1.32
C PRO A 161 13.64 16.35 -0.66
N SER A 162 14.74 16.61 -1.37
CA SER A 162 16.08 16.61 -0.81
C SER A 162 16.20 17.71 0.25
N THR A 163 16.57 17.35 1.48
CA THR A 163 16.91 18.28 2.57
C THR A 163 18.30 18.88 2.37
N GLU A 164 18.58 19.45 1.20
CA GLU A 164 19.76 20.29 1.01
C GLU A 164 19.35 21.75 1.24
N GLY A 165 19.74 22.33 2.38
CA GLY A 165 19.63 23.79 2.60
C GLY A 165 19.17 24.29 3.97
N THR A 166 19.31 23.54 5.06
CA THR A 166 19.25 24.12 6.42
C THR A 166 20.43 23.66 7.24
N ALA A 167 21.54 24.39 7.07
CA ALA A 167 22.57 24.58 8.08
C ALA A 167 22.64 26.07 8.39
#